data_AF-A0A662S667-F1
#
_entry.id   AF-A0A662S667-F1
#
_cell.length_a   1.000
_cell.length_b   1.000
_cell.length_c   1.000
_cell.angle_alpha   90.00
_cell.angle_beta   90.00
_cell.angle_gamma   90.00
#
_symmetry.space_group_name_H-M   'P 1'
#
loop_
_entity.id
_entity.type
_entity.pdbx_description
1 polymer ?
#
loop_
_entity_poly.entity_id
_entity_poly.type
_entity_poly.pdbx_seq_one_letter_code
_entity_poly.pdbx_strand_id
1 'polypeptide(L)'
;MRSVPHLLVSGHQAEPELELATSLAYVASKRKKVGFIRRRPAEELEFIVKVGWPIRTLSLDEKKFLFDPLGLFKIQLKIEAIEDIREAMQQISGPIFSMDEFKEKLEEALKLIHEPKLAQEVNGFVPPSIVEVFEEIVGHEEIPSIELRARISEEEFLEQISGALSYSSQLKSEIAEISSYINSLTKHKGSWEGELKEKEEEIRRTYETRIEDAKRYLGQRAEPEVEKLRAEMEKEIEDIRKRILEPLNALASLVEKLEEAKSRREIFLNALEWEVLGEGLEVNIPFMIASLIGKEGRRFITIPPSNLSKVGIGGKLKKAFGAIVVPIETRSPIYEEMRSLLEEELSKNVGFSSYILEIGSRADLIQKYNDLFMKGVTRLRDMEVLDEDDSTEVMSMTL
;
A
#
# COMPACT_ATOMS: atom_id res chain seq x y z
N MET A 1 -3.89 2.29 -16.20
CA MET A 1 -5.19 3.00 -16.25
C MET A 1 -6.26 2.13 -15.62
N ARG A 2 -6.52 2.33 -14.32
CA ARG A 2 -7.72 1.80 -13.66
C ARG A 2 -8.67 2.98 -13.45
N SER A 3 -9.93 2.73 -13.74
CA SER A 3 -11.05 3.65 -13.63
C SER A 3 -11.02 4.41 -12.31
N VAL A 4 -11.15 5.73 -12.38
CA VAL A 4 -11.41 6.66 -11.27
C VAL A 4 -12.92 6.96 -11.26
N PRO A 5 -13.81 6.10 -10.72
CA PRO A 5 -15.18 6.49 -10.49
C PRO A 5 -15.36 6.92 -9.02
N HIS A 6 -15.69 8.19 -8.84
CA HIS A 6 -16.34 8.75 -7.65
C HIS A 6 -15.50 8.82 -6.36
N LEU A 7 -14.40 9.60 -6.38
CA LEU A 7 -13.66 9.96 -5.16
C LEU A 7 -14.14 11.27 -4.49
N LEU A 8 -14.99 12.04 -5.16
CA LEU A 8 -15.47 13.33 -4.66
C LEU A 8 -17.00 13.40 -4.63
N VAL A 9 -17.55 13.47 -3.41
CA VAL A 9 -18.74 14.30 -3.19
C VAL A 9 -18.23 15.69 -2.95
N SER A 10 -18.53 16.61 -3.89
CA SER A 10 -18.34 18.04 -3.73
C SER A 10 -19.18 18.54 -2.54
N GLY A 11 -18.60 18.54 -1.35
CA GLY A 11 -19.16 19.15 -0.16
C GLY A 11 -18.50 20.50 0.06
N HIS A 12 -19.29 21.56 0.25
CA HIS A 12 -18.77 22.73 0.95
C HIS A 12 -18.26 22.26 2.31
N GLN A 13 -17.10 22.77 2.79
CA GLN A 13 -16.64 22.49 4.15
C GLN A 13 -17.81 22.75 5.13
N ALA A 14 -18.02 21.84 6.07
CA ALA A 14 -19.03 22.01 7.10
C ALA A 14 -18.71 23.27 7.93
N GLU A 15 -19.73 24.05 8.26
CA GLU A 15 -19.58 25.20 9.17
C GLU A 15 -18.91 24.74 10.49
N PRO A 16 -18.09 25.57 11.15
CA PRO A 16 -17.32 25.17 12.34
C PRO A 16 -18.16 24.51 13.44
N GLU A 17 -19.40 24.96 13.66
CA GLU A 17 -20.36 24.32 14.57
C GLU A 17 -20.66 22.85 14.22
N LEU A 18 -20.80 22.55 12.94
CA LEU A 18 -21.13 21.23 12.42
C LEU A 18 -19.89 20.35 12.40
N GLU A 19 -18.72 20.89 12.04
CA GLU A 19 -17.44 20.17 12.09
C GLU A 19 -17.14 19.69 13.52
N LEU A 20 -17.30 20.57 14.52
CA LEU A 20 -17.06 20.26 15.93
C LEU A 20 -18.10 19.29 16.50
N ALA A 21 -19.40 19.53 16.26
CA ALA A 21 -20.47 18.65 16.73
C ALA A 21 -20.37 17.24 16.15
N THR A 22 -20.03 17.13 14.87
CA THR A 22 -19.85 15.85 14.18
C THR A 22 -18.62 15.10 14.69
N SER A 23 -17.53 15.81 14.98
CA SER A 23 -16.32 15.24 15.57
C SER A 23 -16.58 14.67 16.96
N LEU A 24 -17.31 15.39 17.81
CA LEU A 24 -17.71 14.90 19.14
C LEU A 24 -18.66 13.71 19.06
N ALA A 25 -19.63 13.73 18.14
CA ALA A 25 -20.48 12.58 17.87
C ALA A 25 -19.68 11.35 17.44
N TYR A 26 -18.63 11.54 16.62
CA TYR A 26 -17.70 10.47 16.27
C TYR A 26 -16.98 9.93 17.52
N VAL A 27 -16.45 10.81 18.39
CA VAL A 27 -15.81 10.39 19.64
C VAL A 27 -16.78 9.59 20.53
N ALA A 28 -18.00 10.09 20.73
CA ALA A 28 -19.04 9.41 21.50
C ALA A 28 -19.39 8.04 20.91
N SER A 29 -19.51 7.92 19.58
CA SER A 29 -19.79 6.64 18.92
C SER A 29 -18.69 5.60 19.20
N LYS A 30 -17.42 6.02 19.27
CA LYS A 30 -16.29 5.14 19.62
C LYS A 30 -16.32 4.68 21.07
N ARG A 31 -17.01 5.41 21.96
CA ARG A 31 -17.24 5.02 23.38
C ARG A 31 -18.36 3.97 23.51
N LYS A 32 -19.41 4.06 22.70
CA LYS A 32 -20.66 3.29 22.89
C LYS A 32 -20.56 1.77 22.74
N LYS A 33 -19.74 1.26 21.81
CA LYS A 33 -19.58 -0.16 21.43
C LYS A 33 -20.89 -0.90 21.07
N VAL A 34 -20.87 -1.55 19.91
CA VAL A 34 -21.96 -2.38 19.37
C VAL A 34 -21.78 -3.83 19.82
N GLY A 35 -22.81 -4.44 20.43
CA GLY A 35 -22.85 -5.84 20.85
C GLY A 35 -22.54 -6.12 22.33
N PHE A 36 -22.38 -7.41 22.70
CA PHE A 36 -22.33 -7.92 24.09
C PHE A 36 -20.99 -7.74 24.85
N ILE A 37 -20.09 -6.84 24.43
CA ILE A 37 -18.79 -6.66 25.10
C ILE A 37 -18.74 -5.30 25.79
N ARG A 38 -18.50 -5.35 27.12
CA ARG A 38 -18.38 -4.24 28.08
C ARG A 38 -17.98 -2.89 27.45
N ARG A 39 -18.78 -1.85 27.76
CA ARG A 39 -18.43 -0.42 27.62
C ARG A 39 -16.96 -0.27 27.97
N ARG A 40 -16.17 0.35 27.08
CA ARG A 40 -14.79 0.75 27.42
C ARG A 40 -14.85 1.56 28.73
N PRO A 41 -13.80 1.53 29.58
CA PRO A 41 -13.76 2.38 30.77
C PRO A 41 -14.18 3.80 30.40
N ALA A 42 -14.94 4.48 31.28
CA ALA A 42 -15.33 5.87 31.01
C ALA A 42 -14.06 6.70 30.78
N GLU A 43 -13.85 7.12 29.53
CA GLU A 43 -12.82 8.05 29.14
C GLU A 43 -13.48 9.43 29.10
N GLU A 44 -12.82 10.43 29.66
CA GLU A 44 -13.18 11.84 29.56
C GLU A 44 -12.49 12.44 28.34
N LEU A 45 -13.12 13.44 27.74
CA LEU A 45 -12.52 14.17 26.63
C LEU A 45 -11.75 15.34 27.21
N GLU A 46 -10.45 15.38 26.98
CA GLU A 46 -9.58 16.40 27.55
C GLU A 46 -9.52 17.65 26.66
N PHE A 47 -9.37 17.46 25.35
CA PHE A 47 -9.47 18.54 24.34
C PHE A 47 -9.72 17.96 22.95
N ILE A 48 -10.24 18.80 22.05
CA ILE A 48 -10.19 18.58 20.59
C ILE A 48 -9.45 19.74 19.97
N VAL A 49 -8.51 19.45 19.07
CA VAL A 49 -7.73 20.48 18.38
C VAL A 49 -7.65 20.21 16.88
N LYS A 50 -7.70 21.29 16.08
CA LYS A 50 -7.45 21.22 14.63
C LYS A 50 -5.95 21.40 14.39
N VAL A 51 -5.35 20.47 13.66
CA VAL A 51 -3.96 20.52 13.25
C VAL A 51 -3.90 20.62 11.73
N GLY A 52 -2.96 21.45 11.24
CA GLY A 52 -2.60 21.48 9.84
C GLY A 52 -1.40 20.58 9.62
N TRP A 53 -1.50 19.65 8.67
CA TRP A 53 -0.32 18.93 8.18
C TRP A 53 0.27 19.67 6.98
N PRO A 54 1.41 20.36 7.14
CA PRO A 54 2.01 21.09 6.04
C PRO A 54 2.70 20.11 5.08
N ILE A 55 2.17 19.97 3.87
CA ILE A 55 2.87 19.37 2.74
C ILE A 55 3.37 20.51 1.85
N ARG A 56 4.65 20.47 1.50
CA ARG A 56 5.29 21.51 0.70
C ARG A 56 6.03 20.92 -0.47
N THR A 57 6.32 21.75 -1.45
CA THR A 57 7.18 21.38 -2.57
C THR A 57 8.55 22.00 -2.36
N LEU A 58 9.58 21.16 -2.37
CA LEU A 58 10.97 21.59 -2.35
C LEU A 58 11.62 21.32 -3.70
N SER A 59 12.50 22.22 -4.10
CA SER A 59 13.24 22.10 -5.35
C SER A 59 14.67 21.67 -5.08
N LEU A 60 15.16 20.72 -5.86
CA LEU A 60 16.57 20.36 -5.94
C LEU A 60 16.96 20.33 -7.41
N ASP A 61 17.87 21.22 -7.80
CA ASP A 61 18.19 21.52 -9.20
C ASP A 61 16.92 21.89 -10.00
N GLU A 62 16.64 21.20 -11.11
CA GLU A 62 15.44 21.39 -11.94
C GLU A 62 14.26 20.52 -11.49
N LYS A 63 14.43 19.67 -10.48
CA LYS A 63 13.41 18.72 -10.00
C LYS A 63 12.67 19.25 -8.78
N LYS A 64 11.39 18.91 -8.70
CA LYS A 64 10.49 19.24 -7.59
C LYS A 64 10.06 17.99 -6.85
N PHE A 65 10.11 18.05 -5.53
CA PHE A 65 9.78 16.95 -4.63
C PHE A 65 8.72 17.41 -3.63
N LEU A 66 7.75 16.55 -3.35
CA LEU A 66 6.84 16.77 -2.24
C LEU A 66 7.49 16.34 -0.93
N PHE A 67 7.42 17.25 0.04
CA PHE A 67 8.04 17.15 1.34
C PHE A 67 6.99 17.14 2.44
N ASP A 68 7.08 16.11 3.27
CA ASP A 68 6.40 15.97 4.54
C ASP A 68 7.40 16.23 5.69
N PRO A 69 7.35 17.42 6.31
CA PRO A 69 8.23 17.80 7.41
C PRO A 69 7.96 17.03 8.71
N LEU A 70 6.85 16.30 8.83
CA LEU A 70 6.55 15.47 10.01
C LEU A 70 7.14 14.06 9.91
N GLY A 71 7.53 13.64 8.71
CA GLY A 71 8.16 12.35 8.45
C GLY A 71 7.21 11.16 8.54
N LEU A 72 5.92 11.36 8.26
CA LEU A 72 4.90 10.31 8.17
C LEU A 72 5.04 9.53 6.85
N PHE A 73 5.42 10.21 5.77
CA PHE A 73 5.79 9.56 4.52
C PHE A 73 7.27 9.25 4.46
N LYS A 74 7.59 8.15 3.77
CA LYS A 74 8.96 7.80 3.41
C LYS A 74 8.97 6.89 2.20
N ILE A 75 10.10 6.86 1.52
CA ILE A 75 10.39 5.86 0.51
C ILE A 75 11.64 5.06 0.92
N GLN A 76 11.60 3.75 0.68
CA GLN A 76 12.71 2.85 0.97
C GLN A 76 13.09 2.07 -0.27
N LEU A 77 14.40 1.98 -0.53
CA LEU A 77 14.97 1.03 -1.47
C LEU A 77 15.53 -0.15 -0.68
N LYS A 78 14.88 -1.31 -0.82
CA LYS A 78 15.44 -2.59 -0.37
C LYS A 78 15.87 -3.39 -1.58
N ILE A 79 17.13 -3.77 -1.66
CA ILE A 79 17.69 -4.48 -2.82
C ILE A 79 18.67 -5.57 -2.40
N GLU A 80 18.77 -6.58 -3.25
CA GLU A 80 19.85 -7.56 -3.26
C GLU A 80 21.13 -6.87 -3.73
N ALA A 81 22.29 -7.34 -3.26
CA ALA A 81 23.56 -6.90 -3.82
C ALA A 81 23.62 -7.31 -5.30
N ILE A 82 24.03 -6.40 -6.18
CA ILE A 82 24.15 -6.72 -7.61
C ILE A 82 25.25 -7.76 -7.84
N GLU A 83 26.28 -7.80 -6.98
CA GLU A 83 27.33 -8.80 -6.97
C GLU A 83 26.78 -10.21 -6.77
N ASP A 84 25.81 -10.40 -5.87
CA ASP A 84 25.15 -11.69 -5.63
C ASP A 84 24.41 -12.17 -6.90
N ILE A 85 23.72 -11.24 -7.58
CA ILE A 85 23.04 -11.51 -8.85
C ILE A 85 24.06 -11.89 -9.92
N ARG A 86 25.17 -11.15 -10.03
CA ARG A 86 26.24 -11.45 -11.00
C ARG A 86 26.85 -12.82 -10.74
N GLU A 87 27.12 -13.17 -9.49
CA GLU A 87 27.66 -14.48 -9.10
C GLU A 87 26.67 -15.59 -9.45
N ALA A 88 25.38 -15.41 -9.14
CA ALA A 88 24.32 -16.33 -9.52
C ALA A 88 24.27 -16.55 -11.05
N MET A 89 24.42 -15.47 -11.83
CA MET A 89 24.45 -15.57 -13.29
C MET A 89 25.72 -16.25 -13.81
N GLN A 90 26.87 -16.05 -13.14
CA GLN A 90 28.10 -16.74 -13.49
C GLN A 90 28.01 -18.25 -13.24
N GLN A 91 27.31 -18.71 -12.19
CA GLN A 91 27.13 -20.15 -11.92
C GLN A 91 26.42 -20.89 -13.06
N ILE A 92 25.46 -20.23 -13.69
CA ILE A 92 24.69 -20.77 -14.81
C ILE A 92 25.31 -20.41 -16.16
N SER A 93 26.40 -19.64 -16.18
CA SER A 93 27.15 -19.30 -17.38
C SER A 93 28.11 -20.42 -17.75
N GLY A 94 28.14 -20.79 -19.03
CA GLY A 94 29.10 -21.76 -19.57
C GLY A 94 28.43 -22.93 -20.27
N PRO A 95 29.23 -23.89 -20.79
CA PRO A 95 28.69 -25.07 -21.44
C PRO A 95 27.93 -25.92 -20.43
N ILE A 96 26.71 -26.31 -20.80
CA ILE A 96 25.83 -27.20 -20.05
C ILE A 96 25.90 -28.55 -20.73
N PHE A 97 26.36 -29.58 -20.03
CA PHE A 97 26.54 -30.91 -20.62
C PHE A 97 25.36 -31.85 -20.31
N SER A 98 24.53 -31.53 -19.30
CA SER A 98 23.31 -32.26 -18.99
C SER A 98 22.23 -31.40 -18.33
N MET A 99 20.96 -31.86 -18.40
CA MET A 99 19.83 -31.21 -17.74
C MET A 99 19.92 -31.26 -16.21
N ASP A 100 20.47 -32.35 -15.66
CA ASP A 100 20.66 -32.53 -14.22
C ASP A 100 21.72 -31.55 -13.69
N GLU A 101 22.85 -31.41 -14.40
CA GLU A 101 23.89 -30.42 -14.08
C GLU A 101 23.33 -28.99 -14.12
N PHE A 102 22.47 -28.68 -15.09
CA PHE A 102 21.87 -27.35 -15.15
C PHE A 102 20.88 -27.09 -14.03
N LYS A 103 20.07 -28.08 -13.66
CA LYS A 103 19.15 -27.97 -12.53
C LYS A 103 19.93 -27.65 -11.25
N GLU A 104 21.02 -28.35 -10.99
CA GLU A 104 21.88 -28.09 -9.82
C GLU A 104 22.43 -26.65 -9.86
N LYS A 105 22.95 -26.21 -11.00
CA LYS A 105 23.44 -24.83 -11.18
C LYS A 105 22.35 -23.77 -10.96
N LEU A 106 21.12 -24.03 -11.41
CA LEU A 106 19.97 -23.13 -11.17
C LEU A 106 19.60 -23.06 -9.69
N GLU A 107 19.57 -24.21 -9.01
CA GLU A 107 19.28 -24.29 -7.57
C GLU A 107 20.38 -23.60 -6.73
N GLU A 108 21.64 -23.69 -7.14
CA GLU A 108 22.76 -22.97 -6.53
C GLU A 108 22.65 -21.46 -6.78
N ALA A 109 22.40 -21.04 -8.02
CA ALA A 109 22.18 -19.64 -8.37
C ALA A 109 21.05 -19.00 -7.55
N LEU A 110 19.96 -19.74 -7.32
CA LEU A 110 18.84 -19.28 -6.50
C LEU A 110 19.24 -19.01 -5.04
N LYS A 111 20.17 -19.81 -4.48
CA LYS A 111 20.66 -19.66 -3.10
C LYS A 111 21.61 -18.48 -2.95
N LEU A 112 22.32 -18.09 -4.01
CA LEU A 112 23.25 -16.96 -4.00
C LEU A 112 22.56 -15.61 -3.94
N ILE A 113 21.34 -15.49 -4.48
CA ILE A 113 20.56 -14.26 -4.40
C ILE A 113 19.94 -14.16 -3.00
N HIS A 114 20.59 -13.45 -2.08
CA HIS A 114 20.12 -13.27 -0.71
C HIS A 114 18.89 -12.35 -0.62
N GLU A 115 18.26 -12.30 0.56
CA GLU A 115 17.15 -11.38 0.82
C GLU A 115 17.56 -9.90 0.67
N PRO A 116 16.67 -9.05 0.15
CA PRO A 116 16.97 -7.64 -0.07
C PRO A 116 17.20 -6.90 1.26
N LYS A 117 18.24 -6.08 1.30
CA LYS A 117 18.60 -5.24 2.45
C LYS A 117 18.29 -3.79 2.16
N LEU A 118 18.05 -3.01 3.22
CA LEU A 118 17.83 -1.56 3.09
C LEU A 118 19.11 -0.91 2.55
N ALA A 119 19.03 -0.36 1.35
CA ALA A 119 20.12 0.37 0.69
C ALA A 119 19.92 1.88 0.79
N GLN A 120 18.68 2.36 0.67
CA GLN A 120 18.33 3.78 0.82
C GLN A 120 17.01 3.97 1.55
N GLU A 121 16.90 5.07 2.28
CA GLU A 121 15.66 5.57 2.87
C GLU A 121 15.64 7.08 2.73
N VAL A 122 14.51 7.65 2.28
CA VAL A 122 14.27 9.08 2.30
C VAL A 122 13.02 9.34 3.12
N ASN A 123 13.21 9.93 4.30
CA ASN A 123 12.15 10.31 5.21
C ASN A 123 11.53 11.64 4.77
N GLY A 124 10.21 11.77 4.91
CA GLY A 124 9.46 12.94 4.43
C GLY A 124 9.17 12.92 2.91
N PHE A 125 9.53 11.86 2.19
CA PHE A 125 9.24 11.75 0.76
C PHE A 125 7.79 11.39 0.51
N VAL A 126 7.02 12.31 -0.07
CA VAL A 126 5.61 12.06 -0.39
C VAL A 126 5.47 11.57 -1.83
N PRO A 127 4.86 10.39 -2.07
CA PRO A 127 4.68 9.86 -3.42
C PRO A 127 3.85 10.81 -4.29
N PRO A 128 4.32 11.16 -5.50
CA PRO A 128 3.60 12.07 -6.38
C PRO A 128 2.21 11.57 -6.84
N SER A 129 1.96 10.27 -6.74
CA SER A 129 0.63 9.68 -6.98
C SER A 129 -0.47 10.22 -6.07
N ILE A 130 -0.11 10.93 -5.00
CA ILE A 130 -1.05 11.51 -4.04
C ILE A 130 -1.31 13.02 -4.29
N VAL A 131 -0.60 13.65 -5.25
CA VAL A 131 -0.70 15.10 -5.57
C VAL A 131 -2.12 15.50 -5.93
N GLU A 132 -2.75 14.79 -6.88
CA GLU A 132 -4.14 15.07 -7.31
C GLU A 132 -5.09 15.04 -6.10
N VAL A 133 -4.81 14.17 -5.14
CA VAL A 133 -5.61 14.03 -3.94
C VAL A 133 -5.39 15.19 -2.97
N PHE A 134 -4.17 15.72 -2.87
CA PHE A 134 -3.89 16.91 -2.06
C PHE A 134 -4.54 18.16 -2.62
N GLU A 135 -4.50 18.36 -3.93
CA GLU A 135 -5.15 19.49 -4.62
C GLU A 135 -6.67 19.53 -4.37
N GLU A 136 -7.31 18.36 -4.30
CA GLU A 136 -8.73 18.24 -3.98
C GLU A 136 -9.10 18.63 -2.53
N ILE A 137 -8.13 18.62 -1.62
CA ILE A 137 -8.36 18.86 -0.18
C ILE A 137 -8.15 20.33 0.22
N VAL A 138 -7.52 21.13 -0.65
CA VAL A 138 -7.18 22.52 -0.35
C VAL A 138 -8.44 23.40 -0.36
N GLY A 139 -9.02 23.60 0.82
CA GLY A 139 -10.13 24.52 1.06
C GLY A 139 -9.70 25.60 2.05
N HIS A 140 -9.68 26.85 1.59
CA HIS A 140 -9.36 28.02 2.39
C HIS A 140 -10.47 28.34 3.40
N GLU A 141 -10.19 28.13 4.69
CA GLU A 141 -10.71 28.96 5.79
C GLU A 141 -9.78 28.82 7.02
N GLU A 142 -9.40 29.96 7.61
CA GLU A 142 -8.58 30.04 8.83
C GLU A 142 -9.41 29.66 10.07
N ILE A 143 -9.67 28.36 10.25
CA ILE A 143 -9.85 27.87 11.62
C ILE A 143 -8.46 27.87 12.25
N PRO A 144 -8.27 28.48 13.44
CA PRO A 144 -6.98 28.53 14.12
C PRO A 144 -6.40 27.12 14.26
N SER A 145 -5.48 26.78 13.38
CA SER A 145 -4.79 25.51 13.35
C SER A 145 -3.45 25.67 14.03
N ILE A 146 -3.00 24.61 14.69
CA ILE A 146 -1.60 24.54 15.11
C ILE A 146 -0.82 24.03 13.91
N GLU A 147 0.13 24.83 13.44
CA GLU A 147 1.17 24.33 12.55
C GLU A 147 2.09 23.42 13.34
N LEU A 148 2.12 22.15 12.96
CA LEU A 148 2.97 21.17 13.61
C LEU A 148 4.44 21.50 13.32
N ARG A 149 5.26 21.53 14.37
CA ARG A 149 6.70 21.79 14.22
C ARG A 149 7.34 20.67 13.40
N ALA A 150 8.08 21.07 12.36
CA ALA A 150 8.85 20.15 11.53
C ALA A 150 9.79 19.29 12.37
N ARG A 151 9.84 17.99 12.06
CA ARG A 151 10.76 16.99 12.62
C ARG A 151 11.95 16.75 11.72
N ILE A 152 11.72 16.85 10.41
CA ILE A 152 12.74 16.77 9.37
C ILE A 152 12.94 18.19 8.87
N SER A 153 14.18 18.64 8.76
CA SER A 153 14.46 19.96 8.16
C SER A 153 14.43 19.85 6.63
N GLU A 154 14.17 20.97 5.95
CA GLU A 154 14.21 21.01 4.48
C GLU A 154 15.63 20.65 3.98
N GLU A 155 16.68 21.08 4.68
CA GLU A 155 18.06 20.73 4.35
C GLU A 155 18.32 19.23 4.51
N GLU A 156 17.86 18.61 5.60
CA GLU A 156 17.99 17.18 5.83
C GLU A 156 17.29 16.37 4.73
N PHE A 157 16.07 16.77 4.35
CA PHE A 157 15.34 16.12 3.27
C PHE A 157 16.07 16.24 1.93
N LEU A 158 16.52 17.45 1.57
CA LEU A 158 17.24 17.69 0.32
C LEU A 158 18.57 16.93 0.27
N GLU A 159 19.28 16.78 1.40
CA GLU A 159 20.47 15.95 1.49
C GLU A 159 20.16 14.46 1.25
N GLN A 160 19.08 13.93 1.84
CA GLN A 160 18.62 12.56 1.60
C GLN A 160 18.21 12.32 0.13
N ILE A 161 17.51 13.28 -0.49
CA ILE A 161 17.14 13.21 -1.91
C ILE A 161 18.39 13.28 -2.80
N SER A 162 19.32 14.19 -2.53
CA SER A 162 20.57 14.29 -3.28
C SER A 162 21.36 12.98 -3.20
N GLY A 163 21.45 12.41 -1.98
CA GLY A 163 22.00 11.08 -1.74
C GLY A 163 21.32 10.03 -2.60
N ALA A 164 19.99 9.95 -2.57
CA ALA A 164 19.23 8.97 -3.36
C ALA A 164 19.38 9.16 -4.88
N LEU A 165 19.38 10.41 -5.36
CA LEU A 165 19.55 10.73 -6.78
C LEU A 165 20.93 10.33 -7.30
N SER A 166 21.97 10.39 -6.46
CA SER A 166 23.32 9.92 -6.82
C SER A 166 23.37 8.44 -7.20
N TYR A 167 22.42 7.62 -6.70
CA TYR A 167 22.29 6.21 -7.06
C TYR A 167 21.53 5.99 -8.36
N SER A 168 20.83 6.99 -8.91
CA SER A 168 19.96 6.82 -10.09
C SER A 168 20.67 6.20 -11.29
N SER A 169 21.89 6.67 -11.60
CA SER A 169 22.69 6.15 -12.71
C SER A 169 23.11 4.70 -12.49
N GLN A 170 23.48 4.34 -11.26
CA GLN A 170 23.79 2.97 -10.88
C GLN A 170 22.54 2.09 -11.02
N LEU A 171 21.40 2.51 -10.47
CA LEU A 171 20.14 1.76 -10.56
C LEU A 171 19.72 1.51 -12.01
N LYS A 172 19.84 2.52 -12.90
CA LYS A 172 19.57 2.34 -14.33
C LYS A 172 20.47 1.27 -14.96
N SER A 173 21.76 1.28 -14.63
CA SER A 173 22.71 0.27 -15.10
C SER A 173 22.36 -1.13 -14.58
N GLU A 174 22.04 -1.25 -13.29
CA GLU A 174 21.63 -2.51 -12.66
C GLU A 174 20.33 -3.05 -13.26
N ILE A 175 19.32 -2.20 -13.48
CA ILE A 175 18.05 -2.57 -14.13
C ILE A 175 18.31 -3.09 -15.55
N ALA A 176 19.18 -2.43 -16.31
CA ALA A 176 19.53 -2.86 -17.66
C ALA A 176 20.27 -4.22 -17.65
N GLU A 177 21.19 -4.41 -16.70
CA GLU A 177 21.93 -5.66 -16.50
C GLU A 177 20.98 -6.82 -16.13
N ILE A 178 20.13 -6.63 -15.12
CA ILE A 178 19.14 -7.63 -14.69
C ILE A 178 18.16 -7.93 -15.84
N SER A 179 17.73 -6.92 -16.59
CA SER A 179 16.86 -7.13 -17.77
C SER A 179 17.54 -7.98 -18.85
N SER A 180 18.84 -7.81 -19.06
CA SER A 180 19.62 -8.65 -19.98
C SER A 180 19.65 -10.12 -19.54
N TYR A 181 19.82 -10.37 -18.23
CA TYR A 181 19.77 -11.71 -17.66
C TYR A 181 18.39 -12.35 -17.81
N ILE A 182 17.31 -11.65 -17.44
CA ILE A 182 15.93 -12.11 -17.60
C ILE A 182 15.65 -12.48 -19.05
N ASN A 183 16.02 -11.61 -20.00
CA ASN A 183 15.83 -11.87 -21.43
C ASN A 183 16.58 -13.13 -21.90
N SER A 184 17.80 -13.33 -21.42
CA SER A 184 18.61 -14.51 -21.75
C SER A 184 17.98 -15.78 -21.19
N LEU A 185 17.57 -15.79 -19.92
CA LEU A 185 16.93 -16.94 -19.28
C LEU A 185 15.57 -17.27 -19.88
N THR A 186 14.78 -16.26 -20.24
CA THR A 186 13.48 -16.43 -20.91
C THR A 186 13.64 -17.09 -22.29
N LYS A 187 14.70 -16.76 -23.03
CA LYS A 187 15.02 -17.44 -24.30
C LYS A 187 15.39 -18.92 -24.08
N HIS A 188 16.20 -19.22 -23.07
CA HIS A 188 16.55 -20.61 -22.74
C HIS A 188 15.31 -21.41 -22.35
N LYS A 189 14.44 -20.82 -21.51
CA LYS A 189 13.16 -21.41 -21.14
C LYS A 189 12.31 -21.77 -22.36
N GLY A 190 12.12 -20.81 -23.28
CA GLY A 190 11.34 -21.04 -24.49
C GLY A 190 11.95 -22.10 -25.41
N SER A 191 13.28 -22.16 -25.51
CA SER A 191 13.98 -23.22 -26.28
C SER A 191 13.71 -24.60 -25.71
N TRP A 192 13.72 -24.75 -24.39
CA TRP A 192 13.53 -26.02 -23.71
C TRP A 192 12.09 -26.49 -23.69
N GLU A 193 11.15 -25.56 -23.56
CA GLU A 193 9.72 -25.85 -23.79
C GLU A 193 9.48 -26.33 -25.22
N GLY A 194 10.22 -25.79 -26.19
CA GLY A 194 10.23 -26.27 -27.58
C GLY A 194 10.79 -27.68 -27.72
N GLU A 195 11.97 -27.95 -27.14
CA GLU A 195 12.63 -29.25 -27.17
C GLU A 195 11.77 -30.34 -26.50
N LEU A 196 11.11 -30.02 -25.38
CA LEU A 196 10.17 -30.94 -24.72
C LEU A 196 9.04 -31.33 -25.66
N LYS A 197 8.40 -30.35 -26.32
CA LYS A 197 7.30 -30.61 -27.26
C LYS A 197 7.76 -31.43 -28.46
N GLU A 198 8.94 -31.15 -28.99
CA GLU A 198 9.50 -31.90 -30.12
C GLU A 198 9.77 -33.36 -29.76
N LYS A 199 10.37 -33.61 -28.59
CA LYS A 199 10.62 -34.97 -28.10
C LYS A 199 9.35 -35.75 -27.78
N GLU A 200 8.35 -35.11 -27.17
CA GLU A 200 7.04 -35.73 -26.94
C GLU A 200 6.40 -36.19 -28.27
N GLU A 201 6.51 -35.35 -29.30
CA GLU A 201 5.97 -35.64 -30.63
C GLU A 201 6.77 -36.74 -31.35
N GLU A 202 8.10 -36.76 -31.24
CA GLU A 202 8.94 -37.82 -31.78
C GLU A 202 8.62 -39.19 -31.16
N ILE A 203 8.45 -39.24 -29.83
CA ILE A 203 8.01 -40.43 -29.12
C ILE A 203 6.65 -40.88 -29.65
N ARG A 204 5.66 -39.97 -29.72
CA ARG A 204 4.31 -40.31 -30.23
C ARG A 204 4.37 -40.90 -31.63
N ARG A 205 5.04 -40.26 -32.59
CA ARG A 205 5.14 -40.75 -33.97
C ARG A 205 5.78 -42.14 -34.04
N THR A 206 6.81 -42.37 -33.23
CA THR A 206 7.51 -43.65 -33.16
C THR A 206 6.57 -44.75 -32.67
N TYR A 207 5.84 -44.53 -31.58
CA TYR A 207 4.91 -45.51 -31.04
C TYR A 207 3.64 -45.67 -31.88
N GLU A 208 3.13 -44.61 -32.50
CA GLU A 208 2.01 -44.67 -33.44
C GLU A 208 2.34 -45.57 -34.64
N THR A 209 3.54 -45.42 -35.22
CA THR A 209 4.02 -46.29 -36.29
C THR A 209 4.10 -47.75 -35.83
N ARG A 210 4.66 -48.01 -34.63
CA ARG A 210 4.73 -49.37 -34.06
C ARG A 210 3.35 -49.97 -33.80
N ILE A 211 2.37 -49.15 -33.38
CA ILE A 211 0.99 -49.55 -33.15
C ILE A 211 0.31 -49.91 -34.48
N GLU A 212 0.51 -49.13 -35.53
CA GLU A 212 -0.02 -49.42 -36.87
C GLU A 212 0.55 -50.73 -37.42
N ASP A 213 1.86 -50.94 -37.29
CA ASP A 213 2.50 -52.19 -37.69
C ASP A 213 1.96 -53.38 -36.88
N ALA A 214 1.82 -53.26 -35.56
CA ALA A 214 1.25 -54.31 -34.71
C ALA A 214 -0.17 -54.69 -35.16
N LYS A 215 -1.02 -53.69 -35.46
CA LYS A 215 -2.37 -53.91 -36.00
C LYS A 215 -2.34 -54.62 -37.36
N ARG A 216 -1.41 -54.24 -38.24
CA ARG A 216 -1.27 -54.81 -39.59
C ARG A 216 -0.80 -56.26 -39.57
N TYR A 217 0.17 -56.60 -38.72
CA TYR A 217 0.78 -57.93 -38.68
C TYR A 217 0.05 -58.93 -37.78
N LEU A 218 -0.53 -58.48 -36.66
CA LEU A 218 -1.17 -59.38 -35.68
C LEU A 218 -2.70 -59.48 -35.83
N GLY A 219 -3.33 -58.58 -36.58
CA GLY A 219 -4.77 -58.59 -36.86
C GLY A 219 -5.60 -58.66 -35.57
N GLN A 220 -6.44 -59.69 -35.43
CA GLN A 220 -7.32 -59.88 -34.26
C GLN A 220 -6.57 -60.13 -32.93
N ARG A 221 -5.26 -60.42 -32.96
CA ARG A 221 -4.43 -60.60 -31.75
C ARG A 221 -3.63 -59.35 -31.37
N ALA A 222 -3.82 -58.24 -32.07
CA ALA A 222 -3.04 -57.02 -31.86
C ALA A 222 -3.35 -56.30 -30.53
N GLU A 223 -4.57 -56.46 -29.99
CA GLU A 223 -5.05 -55.63 -28.87
C GLU A 223 -4.13 -55.61 -27.64
N PRO A 224 -3.62 -56.75 -27.13
CA PRO A 224 -2.72 -56.74 -25.97
C PRO A 224 -1.38 -56.05 -26.24
N GLU A 225 -0.85 -56.16 -27.47
CA GLU A 225 0.41 -55.52 -27.85
C GLU A 225 0.21 -54.02 -28.06
N VAL A 226 -0.93 -53.59 -28.61
CA VAL A 226 -1.28 -52.17 -28.75
C VAL A 226 -1.43 -51.50 -27.39
N GLU A 227 -2.09 -52.15 -26.43
CA GLU A 227 -2.23 -51.63 -25.06
C GLU A 227 -0.87 -51.48 -24.38
N LYS A 228 0.01 -52.49 -24.53
CA LYS A 228 1.38 -52.43 -24.03
C LYS A 228 2.18 -51.28 -24.65
N LEU A 229 2.14 -51.11 -25.97
CA LEU A 229 2.83 -50.02 -26.67
C LEU A 229 2.32 -48.64 -26.24
N ARG A 230 1.01 -48.49 -25.99
CA ARG A 230 0.44 -47.24 -25.45
C ARG A 230 0.93 -46.95 -24.04
N ALA A 231 0.99 -47.96 -23.18
CA ALA A 231 1.50 -47.79 -21.82
C ALA A 231 3.01 -47.45 -21.81
N GLU A 232 3.79 -48.07 -22.69
CA GLU A 232 5.21 -47.74 -22.89
C GLU A 232 5.39 -46.29 -23.38
N MET A 233 4.61 -45.87 -24.38
CA MET A 233 4.60 -44.50 -24.90
C MET A 233 4.30 -43.48 -23.80
N GLU A 234 3.24 -43.68 -23.03
CA GLU A 234 2.84 -42.74 -21.97
C GLU A 234 3.91 -42.66 -20.88
N LYS A 235 4.52 -43.79 -20.52
CA LYS A 235 5.61 -43.82 -19.55
C LYS A 235 6.83 -43.04 -20.05
N GLU A 236 7.22 -43.22 -21.31
CA GLU A 236 8.38 -42.55 -21.89
C GLU A 236 8.17 -41.03 -22.01
N ILE A 237 6.95 -40.60 -22.35
CA ILE A 237 6.54 -39.19 -22.31
C ILE A 237 6.61 -38.64 -20.88
N GLU A 238 6.11 -39.38 -19.89
CA GLU A 238 6.15 -38.92 -18.50
C GLU A 238 7.58 -38.82 -17.95
N ASP A 239 8.44 -39.77 -18.30
CA ASP A 239 9.85 -39.77 -17.91
C ASP A 239 10.60 -38.56 -18.51
N ILE A 240 10.34 -38.21 -19.78
CA ILE A 240 10.96 -37.04 -20.41
C ILE A 240 10.39 -35.72 -19.87
N ARG A 241 9.10 -35.69 -19.56
CA ARG A 241 8.45 -34.55 -18.89
C ARG A 241 9.11 -34.29 -17.55
N LYS A 242 9.22 -35.29 -16.68
CA LYS A 242 9.86 -35.13 -15.37
C LYS A 242 11.29 -34.60 -15.49
N ARG A 243 12.06 -35.13 -16.44
CA ARG A 243 13.45 -34.75 -16.65
C ARG A 243 13.64 -33.29 -17.09
N ILE A 244 12.70 -32.73 -17.86
CA ILE A 244 12.81 -31.35 -18.39
C ILE A 244 12.04 -30.35 -17.52
N LEU A 245 10.91 -30.76 -16.93
CA LEU A 245 10.01 -29.88 -16.18
C LEU A 245 10.62 -29.40 -14.86
N GLU A 246 11.43 -30.22 -14.20
CA GLU A 246 12.14 -29.81 -12.98
C GLU A 246 13.16 -28.67 -13.24
N PRO A 247 14.10 -28.78 -14.20
CA PRO A 247 14.94 -27.65 -14.61
C PRO A 247 14.14 -26.41 -15.05
N LEU A 248 13.04 -26.59 -15.80
CA LEU A 248 12.19 -25.48 -16.22
C LEU A 248 11.54 -24.73 -15.04
N ASN A 249 11.14 -25.45 -13.99
CA ASN A 249 10.60 -24.84 -12.78
C ASN A 249 11.68 -24.04 -12.04
N ALA A 250 12.88 -24.60 -11.87
CA ALA A 250 13.99 -23.89 -11.24
C ALA A 250 14.37 -22.62 -12.03
N LEU A 251 14.38 -22.70 -13.36
CA LEU A 251 14.61 -21.56 -14.24
C LEU A 251 13.51 -20.49 -14.10
N ALA A 252 12.24 -20.91 -14.03
CA ALA A 252 11.12 -20.00 -13.83
C ALA A 252 11.22 -19.27 -12.48
N SER A 253 11.56 -19.97 -11.41
CA SER A 253 11.77 -19.35 -10.09
C SER A 253 12.93 -18.34 -10.09
N LEU A 254 14.02 -18.63 -10.82
CA LEU A 254 15.13 -17.69 -10.94
C LEU A 254 14.72 -16.43 -11.72
N VAL A 255 13.97 -16.58 -12.82
CA VAL A 255 13.43 -15.46 -13.58
C VAL A 255 12.51 -14.60 -12.72
N GLU A 256 11.59 -15.20 -11.95
CA GLU A 256 10.70 -14.49 -11.04
C GLU A 256 11.48 -13.67 -10.00
N LYS A 257 12.49 -14.28 -9.38
CA LYS A 257 13.35 -13.61 -8.39
C LYS A 257 14.09 -12.41 -8.98
N LEU A 258 14.56 -12.50 -10.23
CA LEU A 258 15.20 -11.38 -10.94
C LEU A 258 14.20 -10.29 -11.33
N GLU A 259 12.99 -10.64 -11.77
CA GLU A 259 11.92 -9.68 -12.07
C GLU A 259 11.53 -8.87 -10.83
N GLU A 260 11.43 -9.53 -9.67
CA GLU A 260 11.20 -8.82 -8.42
C GLU A 260 12.36 -7.88 -8.06
N ALA A 261 13.61 -8.34 -8.20
CA ALA A 261 14.81 -7.54 -7.94
C ALA A 261 14.89 -6.30 -8.84
N LYS A 262 14.48 -6.45 -10.10
CA LYS A 262 14.32 -5.36 -11.07
C LYS A 262 13.19 -4.41 -10.66
N SER A 263 12.01 -4.94 -10.34
CA SER A 263 10.83 -4.16 -9.99
C SER A 263 11.07 -3.25 -8.77
N ARG A 264 11.75 -3.76 -7.73
CA ARG A 264 12.14 -2.98 -6.54
C ARG A 264 12.97 -1.74 -6.91
N ARG A 265 13.92 -1.89 -7.84
CA ARG A 265 14.77 -0.79 -8.34
C ARG A 265 13.98 0.19 -9.21
N GLU A 266 13.12 -0.31 -10.10
CA GLU A 266 12.29 0.51 -10.97
C GLU A 266 11.29 1.36 -10.19
N ILE A 267 10.61 0.80 -9.19
CA ILE A 267 9.66 1.54 -8.35
C ILE A 267 10.34 2.73 -7.66
N PHE A 268 11.50 2.49 -7.05
CA PHE A 268 12.24 3.55 -6.37
C PHE A 268 12.76 4.61 -7.33
N LEU A 269 13.35 4.20 -8.46
CA LEU A 269 13.85 5.11 -9.48
C LEU A 269 12.71 5.96 -10.07
N ASN A 270 11.58 5.34 -10.43
CA ASN A 270 10.43 6.05 -10.98
C ASN A 270 9.87 7.08 -9.99
N ALA A 271 9.86 6.77 -8.69
CA ALA A 271 9.44 7.73 -7.68
C ALA A 271 10.39 8.95 -7.61
N LEU A 272 11.70 8.75 -7.68
CA LEU A 272 12.70 9.83 -7.68
C LEU A 272 12.73 10.66 -8.97
N GLU A 273 12.36 10.06 -10.10
CA GLU A 273 12.34 10.72 -11.41
C GLU A 273 10.99 11.34 -11.74
N TRP A 274 9.96 11.09 -10.94
CA TRP A 274 8.67 11.70 -11.15
C TRP A 274 8.73 13.20 -10.90
N GLU A 275 8.28 13.97 -11.89
CA GLU A 275 8.20 15.43 -11.80
C GLU A 275 6.81 15.86 -11.31
N VAL A 276 6.77 16.67 -10.25
CA VAL A 276 5.56 17.41 -9.89
C VAL A 276 5.36 18.52 -10.93
N LEU A 277 4.44 18.30 -11.88
CA LEU A 277 4.10 19.27 -12.92
C LEU A 277 3.22 20.40 -12.35
N GLY A 278 3.64 21.66 -12.48
CA GLY A 278 2.84 22.83 -12.06
C GLY A 278 3.58 23.82 -11.16
N GLU A 279 2.85 24.82 -10.64
CA GLU A 279 3.32 25.66 -9.54
C GLU A 279 3.53 24.78 -8.28
N GLY A 280 4.46 25.14 -7.39
CA GLY A 280 4.76 24.33 -6.22
C GLY A 280 3.50 24.12 -5.36
N LEU A 281 3.29 22.89 -4.90
CA LEU A 281 2.20 22.54 -4.00
C LEU A 281 2.59 22.89 -2.56
N GLU A 282 1.90 23.87 -1.98
CA GLU A 282 1.92 24.18 -0.54
C GLU A 282 0.52 24.01 0.02
N VAL A 283 0.31 22.97 0.83
CA VAL A 283 -1.00 22.60 1.34
C VAL A 283 -0.93 22.29 2.82
N ASN A 284 -1.87 22.83 3.58
CA ASN A 284 -2.13 22.41 4.95
C ASN A 284 -3.34 21.48 4.97
N ILE A 285 -3.10 20.18 5.14
CA ILE A 285 -4.19 19.19 5.16
C ILE A 285 -4.84 19.21 6.55
N PRO A 286 -6.15 19.52 6.67
CA PRO A 286 -6.80 19.71 7.96
C PRO A 286 -7.17 18.37 8.62
N PHE A 287 -6.85 18.21 9.90
CA PHE A 287 -7.29 17.09 10.74
C PHE A 287 -7.67 17.56 12.13
N MET A 288 -8.53 16.80 12.81
CA MET A 288 -8.74 16.96 14.25
C MET A 288 -8.06 15.85 15.02
N ILE A 289 -7.45 16.21 16.15
CA ILE A 289 -6.94 15.26 17.13
C ILE A 289 -7.74 15.47 18.42
N ALA A 290 -8.26 14.38 18.98
CA ALA A 290 -8.91 14.38 20.28
C ALA A 290 -8.07 13.63 21.31
N SER A 291 -7.84 14.27 22.47
CA SER A 291 -7.19 13.65 23.63
C SER A 291 -8.24 13.05 24.55
N LEU A 292 -8.13 11.75 24.84
CA LEU A 292 -9.02 11.01 25.71
C LEU A 292 -8.25 10.51 26.92
N ILE A 293 -8.78 10.76 28.12
CA ILE A 293 -8.17 10.33 29.38
C ILE A 293 -9.09 9.38 30.12
N GLY A 294 -8.58 8.20 30.49
CA GLY A 294 -9.32 7.20 31.24
C GLY A 294 -8.47 6.51 32.29
N LYS A 295 -9.02 5.48 32.92
CA LYS A 295 -8.32 4.70 33.96
C LYS A 295 -7.05 4.02 33.47
N GLU A 296 -6.98 3.70 32.18
CA GLU A 296 -5.83 3.05 31.54
C GLU A 296 -4.77 4.06 31.05
N GLY A 297 -5.01 5.35 31.29
CA GLY A 297 -4.14 6.44 30.86
C GLY A 297 -4.77 7.26 29.74
N ARG A 298 -3.93 8.07 29.10
CA ARG A 298 -4.33 8.94 28.00
C ARG A 298 -4.08 8.26 26.66
N ARG A 299 -4.95 8.49 25.69
CA ARG A 299 -4.74 8.14 24.29
C ARG A 299 -5.28 9.23 23.36
N PHE A 300 -4.74 9.28 22.16
CA PHE A 300 -5.24 10.16 21.10
C PHE A 300 -6.10 9.38 20.10
N ILE A 301 -7.01 10.09 19.46
CA ILE A 301 -7.66 9.65 18.22
C ILE A 301 -7.56 10.74 17.17
N THR A 302 -7.37 10.34 15.93
CA THR A 302 -7.44 11.24 14.77
C THR A 302 -8.83 11.16 14.18
N ILE A 303 -9.39 12.33 13.88
CA ILE A 303 -10.73 12.52 13.35
C ILE A 303 -10.55 13.26 12.02
N PRO A 304 -10.93 12.65 10.89
CA PRO A 304 -10.90 13.34 9.62
C PRO A 304 -11.95 14.47 9.60
N PRO A 305 -11.76 15.52 8.79
CA PRO A 305 -12.73 16.60 8.64
C PRO A 305 -14.07 16.04 8.13
N SER A 306 -15.15 16.62 8.64
CA SER A 306 -16.51 16.14 8.36
C SER A 306 -17.10 16.81 7.13
N ASN A 307 -17.56 16.03 6.16
CA ASN A 307 -18.44 16.50 5.09
C ASN A 307 -19.87 16.04 5.38
N LEU A 308 -20.80 16.99 5.49
CA LEU A 308 -22.23 16.70 5.48
C LEU A 308 -22.68 16.62 4.02
N SER A 309 -22.84 15.41 3.49
CA SER A 309 -23.45 15.25 2.18
C SER A 309 -24.90 15.77 2.26
N LYS A 310 -25.34 16.50 1.21
CA LYS A 310 -26.77 16.84 1.06
C LYS A 310 -27.53 15.53 1.11
N VAL A 311 -28.21 15.29 2.24
CA VAL A 311 -28.98 14.08 2.49
C VAL A 311 -29.94 13.88 1.33
N GLY A 312 -29.60 12.97 0.42
CA GLY A 312 -30.56 12.41 -0.51
C GLY A 312 -31.65 11.74 0.32
N ILE A 313 -32.89 11.86 -0.15
CA ILE A 313 -34.17 11.47 0.47
C ILE A 313 -34.26 9.97 0.91
N GLY A 314 -33.17 9.21 0.90
CA GLY A 314 -33.08 7.77 1.20
C GLY A 314 -32.66 7.37 2.62
N GLY A 315 -32.81 8.22 3.64
CA GLY A 315 -32.37 7.94 5.01
C GLY A 315 -33.39 7.24 5.94
N LYS A 316 -34.02 6.14 5.52
CA LYS A 316 -34.91 5.31 6.38
C LYS A 316 -34.29 3.96 6.77
N LEU A 317 -33.02 3.92 7.14
CA LEU A 317 -32.33 2.71 7.62
C LEU A 317 -31.91 2.81 9.10
N LYS A 318 -32.82 3.32 9.96
CA LYS A 318 -32.51 3.67 11.36
C LYS A 318 -33.04 2.73 12.46
N LYS A 319 -33.48 1.50 12.19
CA LYS A 319 -34.12 0.66 13.25
C LYS A 319 -33.63 -0.78 13.46
N ALA A 320 -32.71 -1.32 12.65
CA ALA A 320 -32.40 -2.75 12.74
C ALA A 320 -31.16 -3.14 13.57
N PHE A 321 -30.23 -2.21 13.88
CA PHE A 321 -28.92 -2.62 14.44
C PHE A 321 -28.38 -1.85 15.66
N GLY A 322 -29.16 -0.95 16.29
CA GLY A 322 -28.76 -0.33 17.58
C GLY A 322 -27.41 0.41 17.56
N ALA A 323 -26.93 0.79 16.38
CA ALA A 323 -25.68 1.51 16.17
C ALA A 323 -25.98 2.76 15.36
N ILE A 324 -25.59 3.91 15.90
CA ILE A 324 -25.75 5.22 15.31
C ILE A 324 -24.80 5.31 14.12
N VAL A 325 -25.35 5.35 12.91
CA VAL A 325 -24.57 5.70 11.73
C VAL A 325 -24.75 7.20 11.55
N VAL A 326 -23.89 7.99 12.19
CA VAL A 326 -23.73 9.40 11.80
C VAL A 326 -23.25 9.33 10.34
N PRO A 327 -23.97 9.88 9.35
CA PRO A 327 -23.54 9.86 7.96
C PRO A 327 -22.41 10.89 7.77
N ILE A 328 -21.29 10.66 8.45
CA ILE A 328 -20.03 11.34 8.25
C ILE A 328 -19.43 10.62 7.06
N GLU A 329 -19.52 11.22 5.88
CA GLU A 329 -18.85 10.67 4.71
C GLU A 329 -17.35 10.96 4.82
N THR A 330 -16.59 10.07 5.47
CA THR A 330 -15.13 9.99 5.27
C THR A 330 -14.88 9.21 3.98
N ARG A 331 -15.21 9.83 2.84
CA ARG A 331 -15.16 9.13 1.54
C ARG A 331 -13.87 9.33 0.75
N SER A 332 -12.92 10.14 1.23
CA SER A 332 -11.61 10.17 0.57
C SER A 332 -10.67 9.14 1.20
N PRO A 333 -10.17 8.15 0.44
CA PRO A 333 -9.20 7.15 0.89
C PRO A 333 -7.98 7.76 1.58
N ILE A 334 -7.60 8.99 1.20
CA ILE A 334 -6.48 9.70 1.81
C ILE A 334 -6.70 10.03 3.28
N TYR A 335 -7.93 10.40 3.68
CA TYR A 335 -8.23 10.73 5.06
C TYR A 335 -8.12 9.48 5.93
N GLU A 336 -8.49 8.30 5.43
CA GLU A 336 -8.34 7.04 6.15
C GLU A 336 -6.87 6.57 6.21
N GLU A 337 -6.12 6.72 5.12
CA GLU A 337 -4.69 6.38 5.09
C GLU A 337 -3.88 7.28 6.02
N MET A 338 -4.09 8.60 5.93
CA MET A 338 -3.50 9.58 6.84
C MET A 338 -3.88 9.36 8.30
N ARG A 339 -5.17 9.10 8.56
CA ARG A 339 -5.68 8.84 9.91
C ARG A 339 -4.93 7.66 10.52
N SER A 340 -4.74 6.58 9.75
CA SER A 340 -4.02 5.38 10.18
C SER A 340 -2.54 5.68 10.49
N LEU A 341 -1.86 6.43 9.61
CA LEU A 341 -0.47 6.84 9.81
C LEU A 341 -0.29 7.74 11.05
N LEU A 342 -1.18 8.70 11.26
CA LEU A 342 -1.14 9.59 12.42
C LEU A 342 -1.47 8.86 13.74
N GLU A 343 -2.41 7.91 13.74
CA GLU A 343 -2.68 7.05 14.91
C GLU A 343 -1.43 6.25 15.30
N GLU A 344 -0.70 5.71 14.32
CA GLU A 344 0.57 5.01 14.55
C GLU A 344 1.63 5.94 15.14
N GLU A 345 1.81 7.13 14.57
CA GLU A 345 2.85 8.07 15.01
C GLU A 345 2.58 8.59 16.43
N LEU A 346 1.33 8.94 16.75
CA LEU A 346 0.92 9.32 18.11
C LEU A 346 1.14 8.19 19.12
N SER A 347 1.18 6.93 18.69
CA SER A 347 1.46 5.80 19.58
C SER A 347 2.96 5.53 19.77
N LYS A 348 3.79 5.84 18.77
CA LYS A 348 5.22 5.47 18.76
C LYS A 348 6.17 6.62 19.11
N ASN A 349 5.73 7.87 18.93
CA ASN A 349 6.59 9.03 19.10
C ASN A 349 6.18 9.90 20.30
N VAL A 350 6.98 9.79 21.36
CA VAL A 350 6.79 10.50 22.63
C VAL A 350 6.95 12.02 22.46
N GLY A 351 7.86 12.47 21.58
CA GLY A 351 8.08 13.90 21.33
C GLY A 351 6.87 14.55 20.67
N PHE A 352 6.33 13.89 19.64
CA PHE A 352 5.13 14.36 18.95
C PHE A 352 3.91 14.37 19.86
N SER A 353 3.71 13.30 20.64
CA SER A 353 2.63 13.21 21.63
C SER A 353 2.70 14.33 22.67
N SER A 354 3.89 14.63 23.18
CA SER A 354 4.10 15.68 24.20
C SER A 354 3.80 17.08 23.65
N TYR A 355 4.17 17.34 22.40
CA TYR A 355 3.87 18.59 21.71
C TYR A 355 2.36 18.81 21.52
N ILE A 356 1.61 17.76 21.12
CA ILE A 356 0.15 17.83 21.00
C ILE A 356 -0.51 18.14 22.35
N LEU A 357 0.02 17.64 23.47
CA LEU A 357 -0.50 17.95 24.81
C LEU A 357 -0.30 19.42 25.19
N GLU A 358 0.90 19.93 24.97
CA GLU A 358 1.25 21.31 25.32
C GLU A 358 0.31 22.30 24.64
N ILE A 359 0.01 22.07 23.36
CA ILE A 359 -0.74 23.03 22.55
C ILE A 359 -2.24 22.72 22.52
N GLY A 360 -2.61 21.44 22.63
CA GLY A 360 -4.01 21.01 22.62
C GLY A 360 -4.85 21.67 23.72
N SER A 361 -4.28 21.84 24.92
CA SER A 361 -4.95 22.55 26.02
C SER A 361 -5.20 24.04 25.73
N ARG A 362 -4.34 24.69 24.94
CA ARG A 362 -4.41 26.13 24.62
C ARG A 362 -5.30 26.43 23.42
N ALA A 363 -5.45 25.44 22.54
CA ALA A 363 -6.20 25.54 21.29
C ALA A 363 -7.46 24.65 21.29
N ASP A 364 -7.93 24.24 22.47
CA ASP A 364 -9.11 23.38 22.60
C ASP A 364 -10.33 24.04 21.95
N LEU A 365 -10.81 23.41 20.89
CA LEU A 365 -11.95 23.86 20.10
C LEU A 365 -13.24 23.81 20.89
N ILE A 366 -13.36 22.88 21.85
CA ILE A 366 -14.56 22.75 22.69
C ILE A 366 -14.73 24.01 23.54
N GLN A 367 -13.69 24.38 24.28
CA GLN A 367 -13.70 25.60 25.09
C GLN A 367 -13.87 26.85 24.23
N LYS A 368 -13.17 26.91 23.10
CA LYS A 368 -13.17 28.10 22.23
C LYS A 368 -14.50 28.34 21.52
N TYR A 369 -15.19 27.28 21.12
CA TYR A 369 -16.38 27.34 20.28
C TYR A 369 -17.61 26.69 20.92
N ASN A 370 -17.70 26.66 22.26
CA ASN A 370 -18.79 26.02 23.00
C ASN A 370 -20.19 26.45 22.51
N ASP A 371 -20.41 27.76 22.30
CA ASP A 371 -21.68 28.29 21.82
C ASP A 371 -22.03 27.80 20.40
N LEU A 372 -21.04 27.68 19.51
CA LEU A 372 -21.22 27.15 18.16
C LEU A 372 -21.45 25.64 18.21
N PHE A 373 -20.73 24.92 19.07
CA PHE A 373 -20.94 23.50 19.30
C PHE A 373 -22.38 23.19 19.70
N MET A 374 -22.95 23.90 20.69
CA MET A 374 -24.33 23.66 21.12
C MET A 374 -25.33 23.87 19.99
N LYS A 375 -25.10 24.85 19.11
CA LYS A 375 -25.87 25.05 17.88
C LYS A 375 -25.71 23.88 16.91
N GLY A 376 -24.48 23.40 16.71
CA GLY A 376 -24.17 22.25 15.86
C GLY A 376 -24.86 20.96 16.31
N VAL A 377 -24.79 20.62 17.60
CA VAL A 377 -25.48 19.44 18.15
C VAL A 377 -26.99 19.57 18.04
N THR A 378 -27.53 20.75 18.36
CA THR A 378 -28.96 21.04 18.19
C THR A 378 -29.38 20.83 16.74
N ARG A 379 -28.60 21.34 15.80
CA ARG A 379 -28.86 21.18 14.37
C ARG A 379 -28.76 19.72 13.92
N LEU A 380 -27.76 18.96 14.37
CA LEU A 380 -27.66 17.53 14.08
C LEU A 380 -28.83 16.74 14.66
N ARG A 381 -29.32 17.08 15.86
CA ARG A 381 -30.51 16.48 16.47
C ARG A 381 -31.77 16.83 15.66
N ASP A 382 -31.95 18.09 15.31
CA ASP A 382 -33.12 18.58 14.55
C ASP A 382 -33.14 18.02 13.12
N MET A 383 -31.97 17.71 12.55
CA MET A 383 -31.81 16.97 11.29
C MET A 383 -32.01 15.45 11.44
N GLU A 384 -32.38 14.97 12.64
CA GLU A 384 -32.50 13.57 12.99
C GLU A 384 -31.21 12.76 12.72
N VAL A 385 -30.05 13.40 12.74
CA VAL A 385 -28.74 12.73 12.62
C VAL A 385 -28.38 12.09 13.97
N LEU A 386 -28.50 12.85 15.06
CA LEU A 386 -28.35 12.38 16.45
C LEU A 386 -29.74 12.22 17.09
N ASP A 387 -29.91 11.22 17.96
CA ASP A 387 -31.10 11.12 18.82
C ASP A 387 -30.95 11.93 20.12
N GLU A 388 -32.01 11.99 20.94
CA GLU A 388 -32.00 12.78 22.19
C GLU A 388 -30.93 12.28 23.17
N ASP A 389 -30.78 10.96 23.32
CA ASP A 389 -29.80 10.35 24.22
C ASP A 389 -28.37 10.63 23.74
N ASP A 390 -28.11 10.53 22.43
CA ASP A 390 -26.85 10.86 21.79
C ASP A 390 -26.49 12.32 21.92
N SER A 391 -27.45 13.21 21.68
CA SER A 391 -27.25 14.64 21.79
C SER A 391 -26.91 15.03 23.24
N THR A 392 -27.59 14.42 24.21
CA THR A 392 -27.33 14.63 25.64
C THR A 392 -25.94 14.11 26.02
N GLU A 393 -25.55 12.93 25.53
CA GLU A 393 -24.22 12.38 25.77
C GLU A 393 -23.11 13.26 25.18
N VAL A 394 -23.25 13.66 23.91
CA VAL A 394 -22.31 14.57 23.25
C VAL A 394 -22.20 15.90 24.00
N MET A 395 -23.31 16.47 24.46
CA MET A 395 -23.31 17.69 25.29
C MET A 395 -22.67 17.49 26.67
N SER A 396 -22.82 16.30 27.27
CA SER A 396 -22.20 15.99 28.57
C SER A 396 -20.68 15.80 28.52
N MET A 397 -20.11 15.64 27.32
CA MET A 397 -18.66 15.54 27.15
C MET A 397 -17.95 16.89 27.24
N THR A 398 -18.70 17.99 27.21
CA THR A 398 -18.19 19.37 27.21
C THR A 398 -18.49 20.13 28.50
N LEU A 399 -19.23 19.52 29.43
CA LEU A 399 -19.64 20.03 30.75
C LEU A 399 -18.86 19.31 31.84
#